data_AF-A0A077FHF6-F1
#
_entry.id   AF-A0A077FHF6-F1
#
_cell.length_a   1.000
_cell.length_b   1.000
_cell.length_c   1.000
_cell.angle_alpha   90.00
_cell.angle_beta   90.00
_cell.angle_gamma   90.00
#
_symmetry.space_group_name_H-M   'P 1'
#
loop_
_entity.id
_entity.type
_entity.pdbx_description
1 polymer ?
#
loop_
_entity_poly.entity_id
_entity_poly.type
_entity_poly.pdbx_seq_one_letter_code
_entity_poly.pdbx_strand_id
1 'polypeptide(L)'
;MLNYMPVLENKIYWKIFTVFFAVMLLLPPEVMAQTSNDAISTVLCNVVKQLNGPIGKGIATIAIIVLGIGLFLGKLSWGLAVATAIGIGMIFGAAQIVMWISAGTAGTGGNVTNICT
;
A
#
# COMPACT_ATOMS: atom_id res chain seq x y z
N MET A 1 13.74 7.80 -38.60
CA MET A 1 14.59 7.56 -37.40
C MET A 1 13.73 7.20 -36.19
N LEU A 2 12.92 6.14 -36.31
CA LEU A 2 11.99 5.65 -35.27
C LEU A 2 12.21 4.14 -35.11
N ASN A 3 13.39 3.75 -34.63
CA ASN A 3 13.74 2.33 -34.47
C ASN A 3 14.59 2.09 -33.20
N TYR A 4 14.12 2.62 -32.07
CA TYR A 4 14.71 2.41 -30.74
C TYR A 4 13.67 2.08 -29.66
N MET A 5 12.41 1.87 -30.04
CA MET A 5 11.29 1.68 -29.11
C MET A 5 11.07 0.24 -28.56
N PRO A 6 11.80 -0.84 -28.92
CA PRO A 6 11.73 -2.10 -28.16
C PRO A 6 12.86 -2.30 -27.12
N VAL A 7 13.97 -1.54 -27.19
CA VAL A 7 15.13 -1.74 -26.29
C VAL A 7 15.00 -0.95 -24.99
N LEU A 8 14.31 0.19 -25.02
CA LEU A 8 14.07 1.04 -23.84
C LEU A 8 13.06 0.42 -22.86
N GLU A 9 12.11 -0.39 -23.34
CA GLU A 9 11.12 -1.07 -22.51
C GLU A 9 11.73 -2.26 -21.75
N ASN A 10 12.56 -3.09 -22.40
CA ASN A 10 13.22 -4.22 -21.73
C ASN A 10 14.21 -3.78 -20.63
N LYS A 11 14.93 -2.66 -20.84
CA LYS A 11 15.82 -2.10 -19.81
C LYS A 11 15.08 -1.43 -18.65
N ILE A 12 13.89 -0.86 -18.87
CA ILE A 12 13.08 -0.29 -17.78
C ILE A 12 12.40 -1.39 -16.97
N TYR A 13 11.90 -2.44 -17.63
CA TYR A 13 11.25 -3.58 -16.98
C TYR A 13 12.22 -4.32 -16.06
N TRP A 14 13.45 -4.56 -16.51
CA TRP A 14 14.50 -5.17 -15.69
C TRP A 14 14.89 -4.28 -14.49
N LYS A 15 14.89 -2.95 -14.67
CA LYS A 15 15.11 -1.99 -13.58
C LYS A 15 13.95 -1.96 -12.58
N ILE A 16 12.71 -2.08 -13.04
CA ILE A 16 11.51 -2.15 -12.17
C ILE A 16 11.49 -3.48 -11.40
N PHE A 17 11.81 -4.60 -12.07
CA PHE A 17 11.90 -5.92 -11.45
C PHE A 17 12.96 -5.99 -10.35
N THR A 18 14.14 -5.39 -10.59
CA THR A 18 15.22 -5.33 -9.58
C THR A 18 14.87 -4.44 -8.40
N VAL A 19 14.15 -3.33 -8.61
CA VAL A 19 13.67 -2.48 -7.52
C VAL A 19 12.57 -3.17 -6.70
N PHE A 20 11.63 -3.87 -7.36
CA PHE A 20 10.59 -4.65 -6.66
C PHE A 20 11.19 -5.75 -5.78
N PHE A 21 12.17 -6.49 -6.30
CA PHE A 21 12.88 -7.53 -5.55
C PHE A 21 13.68 -6.96 -4.36
N ALA A 22 14.33 -5.81 -4.55
CA ALA A 22 15.08 -5.14 -3.48
C ALA A 22 14.17 -4.57 -2.38
N VAL A 23 13.01 -4.01 -2.74
CA VAL A 23 12.01 -3.55 -1.77
C VAL A 23 11.43 -4.73 -0.99
N MET A 24 11.23 -5.87 -1.65
CA MET A 24 10.73 -7.08 -0.99
C MET A 24 11.76 -7.68 -0.02
N LEU A 25 13.05 -7.48 -0.27
CA LEU A 25 14.17 -7.88 0.61
C LEU A 25 14.40 -6.93 1.79
N LEU A 26 13.91 -5.69 1.71
CA LEU A 26 14.00 -4.69 2.78
C LEU A 26 12.77 -4.70 3.69
N LEU A 27 11.78 -5.55 3.43
CA LEU A 27 10.65 -5.75 4.34
C LEU A 27 11.15 -6.47 5.60
N PRO A 28 10.95 -5.90 6.79
CA PRO A 28 11.43 -6.49 8.04
C PRO A 28 10.72 -7.84 8.33
N PRO A 29 11.45 -8.87 8.80
CA PRO A 29 10.89 -10.20 9.10
C PRO A 29 9.99 -10.25 10.37
N GLU A 30 9.65 -9.09 10.94
CA GLU A 30 8.90 -8.95 12.20
C GLU A 30 7.40 -9.35 12.11
N VAL A 31 6.95 -9.79 10.94
CA VAL A 31 5.59 -10.31 10.70
C VAL A 31 5.43 -11.81 10.99
N MET A 32 6.47 -12.51 11.41
CA MET A 32 6.44 -13.96 11.66
C MET A 32 6.43 -14.33 13.15
N ALA A 33 5.41 -13.93 13.92
CA ALA A 33 5.19 -14.48 15.26
C ALA A 33 3.82 -14.07 15.86
N GLN A 34 2.83 -14.98 15.91
CA GLN A 34 2.55 -15.76 17.13
C GLN A 34 1.21 -16.51 17.11
N THR A 35 1.34 -17.70 17.70
CA THR A 35 0.37 -18.76 18.02
C THR A 35 -0.73 -18.32 19.00
N SER A 36 -1.99 -18.56 18.65
CA SER A 36 -3.09 -19.15 19.46
C SER A 36 -4.46 -18.81 18.84
N ASN A 37 -5.45 -19.70 18.99
CA ASN A 37 -6.69 -19.70 18.19
C ASN A 37 -7.64 -18.50 18.41
N ASP A 38 -7.43 -17.66 19.44
CA ASP A 38 -8.07 -16.34 19.61
C ASP A 38 -7.09 -15.17 19.37
N ALA A 39 -5.80 -15.47 19.32
CA ALA A 39 -4.77 -14.48 19.00
C ALA A 39 -4.86 -14.05 17.55
N ILE A 40 -5.39 -14.85 16.61
CA ILE A 40 -5.54 -14.42 15.21
C ILE A 40 -6.36 -13.12 15.09
N SER A 41 -7.47 -12.97 15.84
CA SER A 41 -8.24 -11.73 15.83
C SER A 41 -7.43 -10.57 16.43
N THR A 42 -6.78 -10.81 17.56
CA THR A 42 -5.98 -9.80 18.27
C THR A 42 -4.73 -9.35 17.49
N VAL A 43 -4.00 -10.28 16.87
CA VAL A 43 -2.82 -9.98 16.05
C VAL A 43 -3.22 -9.34 14.74
N LEU A 44 -4.30 -9.77 14.09
CA LEU A 44 -4.81 -9.11 12.89
C LEU A 44 -5.18 -7.66 13.20
N CYS A 45 -5.79 -7.43 14.35
CA CYS A 45 -6.14 -6.09 14.82
C CYS A 45 -4.94 -5.23 15.21
N ASN A 46 -3.93 -5.81 15.84
CA ASN A 46 -2.71 -5.10 16.16
C ASN A 46 -1.92 -4.75 14.88
N VAL A 47 -1.88 -5.68 13.92
CA VAL A 47 -1.28 -5.48 12.59
C VAL A 47 -2.04 -4.40 11.82
N VAL A 48 -3.37 -4.44 11.75
CA VAL A 48 -4.17 -3.40 11.07
C VAL A 48 -3.99 -2.03 11.74
N LYS A 49 -3.91 -1.95 13.07
CA LYS A 49 -3.63 -0.71 13.80
C LYS A 49 -2.24 -0.16 13.48
N GLN A 50 -1.23 -1.02 13.42
CA GLN A 50 0.14 -0.60 13.08
C GLN A 50 0.30 -0.22 11.61
N LEU A 51 -0.35 -0.95 10.70
CA LEU A 51 -0.35 -0.67 9.26
C LEU A 51 -1.11 0.62 8.92
N ASN A 52 -2.21 0.93 9.61
CA ASN A 52 -2.90 2.22 9.47
C ASN A 52 -2.25 3.35 10.31
N GLY A 53 -1.26 3.00 11.13
CA GLY A 53 -0.51 3.91 11.98
C GLY A 53 0.52 4.77 11.23
N PRO A 54 1.39 5.48 11.96
CA PRO A 54 2.40 6.36 11.37
C PRO A 54 3.39 5.62 10.44
N ILE A 55 3.61 4.33 10.67
CA ILE A 55 4.51 3.49 9.88
C ILE A 55 3.99 3.32 8.44
N GLY A 56 2.73 2.89 8.26
CA GLY A 56 2.16 2.69 6.93
C GLY A 56 1.99 4.01 6.16
N LYS A 57 1.61 5.09 6.84
CA LYS A 57 1.56 6.43 6.24
C LYS A 57 2.95 6.92 5.81
N GLY A 58 3.98 6.61 6.57
CA GLY A 58 5.38 6.86 6.21
C GLY A 58 5.78 6.16 4.92
N ILE A 59 5.50 4.86 4.79
CA ILE A 59 5.81 4.08 3.59
C ILE A 59 5.04 4.62 2.37
N ALA A 60 3.75 4.96 2.53
CA ALA A 60 2.95 5.54 1.46
C ALA A 60 3.49 6.90 0.99
N THR A 61 4.00 7.72 1.91
CA THR A 61 4.62 9.00 1.57
C THR A 61 5.88 8.81 0.74
N ILE A 62 6.74 7.85 1.10
CA ILE A 62 7.96 7.52 0.32
C ILE A 62 7.58 7.03 -1.08
N ALA A 63 6.55 6.19 -1.21
CA ALA A 63 6.06 5.72 -2.51
C ALA A 63 5.62 6.88 -3.42
N ILE A 64 4.90 7.88 -2.87
CA ILE A 64 4.49 9.08 -3.62
C ILE A 64 5.70 9.92 -4.03
N ILE A 65 6.71 10.06 -3.17
CA ILE A 65 7.94 10.82 -3.49
C ILE A 65 8.66 10.18 -4.69
N VAL A 66 8.79 8.84 -4.71
CA VAL A 66 9.38 8.11 -5.85
C VAL A 66 8.56 8.33 -7.13
N LEU A 67 7.22 8.37 -7.01
CA LEU A 67 6.31 8.67 -8.10
C LEU A 67 6.46 10.09 -8.65
N GLY A 68 6.63 11.06 -7.76
CA GLY A 68 6.89 12.46 -8.11
C GLY A 68 8.18 12.61 -8.90
N ILE A 69 9.26 11.97 -8.45
CA ILE A 69 10.53 11.92 -9.20
C ILE A 69 10.32 11.22 -10.55
N GLY A 70 9.54 10.14 -10.58
CA GLY A 70 9.19 9.40 -11.80
C GLY A 70 8.52 10.28 -12.87
N LEU A 71 7.62 11.18 -12.47
CA LEU A 71 6.95 12.12 -13.39
C LEU A 71 7.93 13.10 -14.04
N PHE A 72 8.96 13.56 -13.31
CA PHE A 72 9.98 14.47 -13.84
C PHE A 72 10.92 13.81 -14.87
N LEU A 73 11.03 12.48 -14.89
CA LEU A 73 11.84 11.77 -15.88
C LEU A 73 11.14 11.62 -17.25
N GLY A 74 9.92 12.16 -17.43
CA GLY A 74 9.20 12.21 -18.71
C GLY A 74 8.77 10.84 -19.26
N LYS A 75 8.96 9.76 -18.49
CA LYS A 75 8.66 8.36 -18.87
C LYS A 75 7.53 7.74 -18.06
N LEU A 76 6.87 8.51 -17.20
CA LEU A 76 5.76 8.05 -16.38
C LEU A 76 4.42 8.41 -17.03
N SER A 77 3.57 7.42 -17.23
CA SER A 77 2.23 7.64 -17.78
C SER A 77 1.32 8.25 -16.72
N TRP A 78 0.39 9.10 -17.15
CA TRP A 78 -0.73 9.59 -16.32
C TRP A 78 -1.52 8.43 -15.69
N GLY A 79 -1.59 7.29 -16.38
CA GLY A 79 -2.23 6.08 -15.88
C GLY A 79 -1.57 5.52 -14.62
N LEU A 80 -0.23 5.52 -14.53
CA LEU A 80 0.48 5.04 -13.34
C LEU A 80 0.24 5.98 -12.14
N ALA A 81 0.25 7.29 -12.38
CA ALA A 81 0.01 8.28 -11.33
C ALA A 81 -1.39 8.12 -10.71
N VAL A 82 -2.42 7.98 -11.55
CA VAL A 82 -3.80 7.77 -11.09
C VAL A 82 -3.95 6.42 -10.39
N ALA A 83 -3.38 5.35 -10.94
CA ALA A 83 -3.45 4.01 -10.35
C ALA A 83 -2.89 3.98 -8.92
N THR A 84 -1.76 4.64 -8.67
CA THR A 84 -1.16 4.66 -7.33
C THR A 84 -1.91 5.57 -6.36
N ALA A 85 -2.44 6.72 -6.81
CA ALA A 85 -3.27 7.58 -5.97
C ALA A 85 -4.53 6.84 -5.47
N ILE A 86 -5.20 6.10 -6.37
CA ILE A 86 -6.37 5.29 -6.02
C ILE A 86 -5.97 4.15 -5.07
N GLY A 87 -4.85 3.46 -5.33
CA GLY A 87 -4.36 2.38 -4.47
C GLY A 87 -4.11 2.81 -3.03
N ILE A 88 -3.45 3.95 -2.84
CA ILE A 88 -3.18 4.51 -1.50
C ILE A 88 -4.50 4.91 -0.80
N GLY A 89 -5.43 5.53 -1.54
CA GLY A 89 -6.76 5.86 -1.03
C GLY A 89 -7.55 4.64 -0.56
N MET A 90 -7.46 3.53 -1.30
CA MET A 90 -8.12 2.27 -0.91
C MET A 90 -7.48 1.63 0.34
N ILE A 91 -6.15 1.64 0.47
CA ILE A 91 -5.45 1.03 1.61
C ILE A 91 -5.87 1.69 2.93
N PHE A 92 -5.86 3.03 3.00
CA PHE A 92 -6.23 3.75 4.22
C PHE A 92 -7.74 3.96 4.38
N GLY A 93 -8.51 3.88 3.30
CA GLY A 93 -9.97 3.99 3.32
C GLY A 93 -10.70 2.69 3.67
N ALA A 94 -10.04 1.54 3.56
CA ALA A 94 -10.65 0.22 3.74
C ALA A 94 -11.36 0.04 5.09
N ALA A 95 -10.78 0.57 6.18
CA ALA A 95 -11.36 0.45 7.51
C ALA A 95 -12.75 1.11 7.60
N GLN A 96 -12.93 2.28 6.97
CA GLN A 96 -14.23 2.96 6.93
C GLN A 96 -15.25 2.11 6.16
N ILE A 97 -14.86 1.55 5.01
CA ILE A 97 -15.75 0.71 4.18
C ILE A 97 -16.27 -0.50 4.97
N VAL A 98 -15.40 -1.19 5.71
CA VAL A 98 -15.80 -2.34 6.56
C VAL A 98 -16.76 -1.90 7.67
N MET A 99 -16.55 -0.71 8.25
CA MET A 99 -17.47 -0.17 9.24
C MET A 99 -18.85 0.12 8.68
N TRP A 100 -18.95 0.71 7.48
CA TRP A 100 -20.24 0.96 6.82
C TRP A 100 -21.01 -0.34 6.53
N ILE A 101 -20.28 -1.40 6.16
CA ILE A 101 -20.88 -2.72 5.90
C ILE A 101 -21.31 -3.40 7.20
N SER A 102 -20.50 -3.30 8.27
CA SER A 102 -20.83 -3.89 9.57
C SER A 102 -21.94 -3.14 10.30
N ALA A 103 -22.05 -1.82 10.10
CA ALA A 103 -22.99 -0.94 10.79
C ALA A 103 -24.26 -0.69 9.97
N GLY A 104 -24.81 -1.71 9.30
CA GLY A 104 -25.92 -1.63 8.36
C GLY A 104 -27.22 -0.91 8.78
N THR A 105 -27.30 -0.23 9.93
CA THR A 105 -28.45 0.59 10.37
C THR A 105 -28.11 1.86 11.20
N ALA A 106 -26.86 2.26 11.46
CA ALA A 106 -26.65 3.47 12.29
C ALA A 106 -25.42 4.29 11.90
N GLY A 107 -25.69 5.47 11.32
CA GLY A 107 -24.72 6.55 11.13
C GLY A 107 -24.25 7.13 12.46
N THR A 108 -23.30 6.45 13.11
CA THR A 108 -22.54 7.02 14.22
C THR A 108 -21.06 6.82 13.92
N GLY A 109 -20.30 7.91 13.98
CA GLY A 109 -18.86 7.95 13.74
C GLY A 109 -18.09 7.09 14.74
N GLY A 110 -18.07 5.78 14.51
CA GLY A 110 -17.25 4.85 15.25
C GLY A 110 -15.78 5.10 14.93
N ASN A 111 -14.97 5.23 15.98
CA ASN A 111 -13.53 5.18 15.84
C ASN A 111 -13.13 3.79 15.31
N VAL A 112 -12.13 3.76 14.43
CA VAL A 112 -11.48 2.55 13.85
C VAL A 112 -10.94 1.58 14.93
N THR A 113 -11.06 1.95 16.21
CA THR A 113 -10.74 1.13 17.36
C THR A 113 -11.73 0.00 17.64
N ASN A 114 -12.98 0.05 17.12
CA ASN A 114 -14.04 -0.93 17.43
C ASN A 114 -14.22 -2.07 16.42
N ILE A 115 -13.49 -2.07 15.30
CA ILE A 115 -13.47 -3.22 14.36
C ILE A 115 -12.72 -4.45 14.93
N CYS A 116 -12.18 -4.31 16.13
CA CYS A 116 -11.12 -5.13 16.69
C CYS A 116 -11.23 -5.35 18.20
N THR A 117 -12.36 -4.94 18.78
CA THR A 117 -12.76 -5.19 20.16
C THR A 117 -13.67 -6.39 20.22
#